data_AF-A0A933BYS8-F1
#
_entry.id   AF-A0A933BYS8-F1
#
_cell.length_a   1.000
_cell.length_b   1.000
_cell.length_c   1.000
_cell.angle_alpha   90.00
_cell.angle_beta   90.00
_cell.angle_gamma   90.00
#
_symmetry.space_group_name_H-M   'P 1'
#
loop_
_entity.id
_entity.type
_entity.pdbx_description
1 polymer ?
#
loop_
_entity_poly.entity_id
_entity_poly.type
_entity_poly.pdbx_seq_one_letter_code
_entity_poly.pdbx_strand_id
1 'polypeptide(L)' 'MGGYRFLDDVAIADVAFDAWGADLADLLTAAAEATFAVMVDLAAVPPELSRDVHLEAPDPESLLFAWLEELVYRKDVDA' A
#
# COMPACT_ATOMS: atom_id res chain seq x y z
N MET A 1 -7.44 -7.52 11.15
CA MET A 1 -6.46 -8.49 10.63
C MET A 1 -6.69 -8.60 9.13
N GLY A 2 -5.82 -7.98 8.35
CA GLY A 2 -5.80 -8.07 6.88
C GLY A 2 -4.66 -8.94 6.36
N GLY A 3 -4.53 -8.98 5.05
CA GLY A 3 -3.44 -9.64 4.34
C GLY A 3 -3.46 -9.33 2.85
N TYR A 4 -2.40 -9.73 2.15
CA TYR A 4 -2.30 -9.58 0.70
C TYR A 4 -1.64 -10.81 0.05
N ARG A 5 -1.82 -10.94 -1.26
CA ARG A 5 -1.22 -11.99 -2.08
C ARG A 5 -0.91 -11.48 -3.47
N PHE A 6 0.33 -11.66 -3.93
CA PHE A 6 0.73 -11.37 -5.30
C PHE A 6 0.16 -12.38 -6.31
N LEU A 7 -0.11 -11.89 -7.52
CA LEU A 7 -0.72 -12.63 -8.62
C LEU A 7 0.26 -12.66 -9.80
N ASP A 8 1.01 -13.76 -9.92
CA ASP A 8 2.15 -13.89 -10.84
C ASP A 8 1.74 -13.96 -12.34
N ASP A 9 0.47 -14.26 -12.59
CA ASP A 9 -0.10 -14.60 -13.90
C ASP A 9 -1.07 -13.54 -14.44
N VAL A 10 -1.28 -12.45 -13.70
CA VAL A 10 -2.21 -11.37 -14.06
C VAL A 10 -1.51 -10.22 -14.80
N ALA A 11 -0.29 -9.87 -14.39
CA ALA A 11 0.47 -8.81 -15.01
C ALA A 11 1.92 -9.26 -15.23
N ILE A 12 2.33 -9.38 -16.50
CA ILE A 12 3.65 -9.94 -16.85
C ILE A 12 4.76 -8.88 -16.77
N ALA A 13 4.40 -7.60 -16.90
CA ALA A 13 5.34 -6.46 -16.85
C ALA A 13 5.16 -5.57 -15.61
N ASP A 14 4.11 -5.81 -14.83
CA ASP A 14 3.77 -5.10 -13.60
C ASP A 14 3.55 -6.12 -12.47
N VAL A 15 3.22 -5.64 -11.27
CA VAL A 15 2.81 -6.50 -10.17
C VAL A 15 1.32 -6.31 -9.90
N ALA A 16 0.59 -7.41 -9.86
CA ALA A 16 -0.80 -7.44 -9.38
C ALA A 16 -0.86 -8.13 -8.02
N PHE A 17 -1.76 -7.67 -7.15
CA PHE A 17 -2.02 -8.32 -5.86
C PHE A 17 -3.48 -8.19 -5.46
N ASP A 18 -3.96 -9.19 -4.70
CA ASP A 18 -5.17 -9.09 -3.90
C ASP A 18 -4.79 -8.58 -2.51
N ALA A 19 -5.57 -7.65 -1.95
CA ALA A 19 -5.48 -7.25 -0.55
C ALA A 19 -6.87 -7.33 0.10
N TRP A 20 -6.92 -7.68 1.39
CA TRP A 20 -8.17 -7.84 2.14
C TRP A 20 -8.00 -7.42 3.60
N GLY A 21 -9.13 -7.11 4.25
CA GLY A 21 -9.20 -6.64 5.64
C GLY A 21 -10.60 -6.83 6.23
N ALA A 22 -10.74 -6.72 7.55
CA ALA A 22 -12.05 -6.78 8.21
C ALA A 22 -12.87 -5.49 8.00
N ASP A 23 -12.18 -4.38 7.76
CA ASP A 23 -12.72 -3.08 7.43
C ASP A 23 -11.81 -2.35 6.42
N LEU A 24 -12.18 -1.12 6.07
CA LEU A 24 -11.42 -0.31 5.12
C LEU A 24 -10.01 0.03 5.63
N ALA A 25 -9.83 0.20 6.94
CA ALA A 25 -8.52 0.55 7.51
C ALA A 25 -7.54 -0.64 7.42
N ASP A 26 -8.01 -1.84 7.73
CA ASP A 26 -7.26 -3.08 7.53
C ASP A 26 -6.89 -3.27 6.05
N LEU A 27 -7.83 -3.00 5.13
CA LEU A 27 -7.60 -3.13 3.68
C LEU A 27 -6.54 -2.14 3.19
N LEU A 28 -6.64 -0.86 3.57
CA LEU A 28 -5.68 0.18 3.21
C LEU A 28 -4.27 -0.14 3.74
N THR A 29 -4.19 -0.73 4.93
CA THR A 29 -2.93 -1.19 5.53
C THR A 29 -2.34 -2.34 4.71
N ALA A 30 -3.12 -3.38 4.44
CA ALA A 30 -2.66 -4.53 3.66
C ALA A 30 -2.24 -4.15 2.24
N ALA A 31 -2.94 -3.21 1.60
CA ALA A 31 -2.57 -2.70 0.29
C ALA A 31 -1.26 -1.90 0.33
N ALA A 32 -1.05 -1.08 1.35
CA ALA A 32 0.21 -0.35 1.54
C ALA A 32 1.39 -1.32 1.73
N GLU A 33 1.22 -2.33 2.58
CA GLU A 33 2.23 -3.38 2.79
C GLU A 33 2.56 -4.10 1.47
N ALA A 34 1.55 -4.50 0.71
CA ALA A 34 1.73 -5.13 -0.60
C ALA A 34 2.54 -4.24 -1.55
N THR A 35 2.21 -2.95 -1.65
CA THR A 35 2.91 -1.99 -2.51
C THR A 35 4.39 -1.86 -2.13
N PHE A 36 4.72 -1.71 -0.85
CA PHE A 36 6.12 -1.61 -0.44
C PHE A 36 6.88 -2.95 -0.51
N ALA A 37 6.20 -4.08 -0.30
CA ALA A 37 6.80 -5.41 -0.42
C ALA A 37 7.24 -5.75 -1.85
N VAL A 38 6.72 -5.06 -2.88
CA VAL A 38 7.26 -5.12 -4.25
C VAL A 38 8.66 -4.52 -4.35
N MET A 39 8.97 -3.55 -3.49
CA MET A 39 10.19 -2.74 -3.58
C MET A 39 11.27 -3.24 -2.63
N VAL A 40 10.90 -3.70 -1.44
CA VAL A 40 11.85 -4.05 -0.36
C VAL A 40 11.26 -5.10 0.58
N ASP A 41 12.14 -5.85 1.25
CA ASP A 41 11.76 -6.65 2.42
C ASP A 41 11.37 -5.72 3.57
N LEU A 42 10.08 -5.68 3.90
CA LEU A 42 9.54 -4.83 4.96
C LEU A 42 10.18 -5.13 6.32
N ALA A 43 10.55 -6.38 6.59
CA ALA A 43 11.15 -6.76 7.87
C ALA A 43 12.58 -6.21 8.04
N ALA A 44 13.22 -5.81 6.95
CA ALA A 44 14.54 -5.21 6.96
C ALA A 44 14.51 -3.68 7.19
N VAL A 45 13.33 -3.05 7.20
CA VAL A 45 13.17 -1.60 7.36
C VAL A 45 12.78 -1.26 8.81
N PRO A 46 13.66 -0.60 9.59
CA PRO A 46 13.33 -0.21 10.96
C PRO A 46 12.34 0.97 10.98
N PRO A 47 11.39 1.01 11.94
CA PRO A 47 10.41 2.09 12.05
C PRO A 47 11.01 3.32 12.76
N GLU A 48 11.90 4.03 12.07
CA GLU A 48 12.59 5.20 12.61
C GLU A 48 11.77 6.50 12.50
N LEU A 49 10.74 6.49 11.67
CA LEU A 49 9.94 7.66 11.33
C LEU A 49 8.44 7.34 11.35
N SER A 50 7.64 8.31 11.79
CA SER A 50 6.19 8.30 11.65
C SER A 50 5.72 9.62 11.04
N ARG A 51 4.71 9.55 10.17
CA ARG A 51 4.11 10.70 9.50
C ARG A 51 2.59 10.54 9.48
N ASP A 52 1.90 11.62 9.81
CA ASP A 52 0.45 11.68 9.68
C ASP A 52 0.07 12.03 8.25
N VAL A 53 -0.95 11.34 7.75
CA VAL A 53 -1.45 11.49 6.38
C VAL A 53 -2.95 11.72 6.45
N HIS A 54 -3.40 12.80 5.83
CA HIS A 54 -4.82 13.15 5.75
C HIS A 54 -5.23 13.17 4.28
N LEU A 55 -6.12 12.26 3.91
CA LEU A 55 -6.66 12.15 2.56
C LEU A 55 -8.19 12.10 2.64
N GLU A 56 -8.83 12.72 1.66
CA GLU A 56 -10.27 12.66 1.46
C GLU A 56 -10.53 12.30 0.00
N ALA A 57 -11.52 11.44 -0.23
CA ALA A 57 -11.91 11.01 -1.56
C ALA A 57 -13.44 10.74 -1.57
N PRO A 58 -14.09 10.80 -2.75
CA PRO A 58 -15.54 10.65 -2.86
C PRO A 58 -16.05 9.22 -2.56
N ASP A 59 -15.18 8.22 -2.66
CA ASP A 59 -15.50 6.80 -2.47
C ASP A 59 -14.26 5.99 -2.02
N PRO A 60 -14.46 4.77 -1.48
CA PRO A 60 -13.37 3.93 -0.98
C PRO A 60 -12.33 3.55 -2.05
N GLU A 61 -12.75 3.30 -3.28
CA GLU A 61 -11.87 2.95 -4.40
C GLU A 61 -10.91 4.10 -4.74
N SER A 62 -11.45 5.32 -4.83
CA SER A 62 -10.67 6.54 -5.03
C SER A 62 -9.76 6.83 -3.83
N LEU A 63 -10.21 6.54 -2.60
CA LEU A 63 -9.38 6.69 -1.41
C LEU A 63 -8.19 5.73 -1.43
N LEU A 64 -8.40 4.47 -1.82
CA LEU A 64 -7.33 3.49 -1.97
C LEU A 64 -6.31 3.95 -3.02
N PHE A 65 -6.78 4.44 -4.17
CA PHE A 65 -5.88 4.97 -5.19
C PHE A 65 -5.04 6.14 -4.65
N ALA A 66 -5.68 7.16 -4.07
CA ALA A 66 -5.00 8.32 -3.51
C ALA A 66 -4.03 7.93 -2.39
N TRP A 67 -4.39 6.94 -1.57
CA TRP A 67 -3.55 6.41 -0.51
C TRP A 67 -2.26 5.78 -1.05
N LEU A 68 -2.36 4.89 -2.04
CA LEU A 68 -1.19 4.25 -2.63
C LEU A 68 -0.31 5.25 -3.40
N GLU A 69 -0.92 6.19 -4.13
CA GLU A 69 -0.20 7.27 -4.82
C GLU A 69 0.60 8.13 -3.83
N GLU A 70 -0.03 8.55 -2.73
CA GLU A 70 0.60 9.37 -1.70
C GLU A 70 1.78 8.64 -1.01
N LEU A 71 1.66 7.33 -0.78
CA LEU A 71 2.75 6.51 -0.24
C LEU A 71 3.95 6.44 -1.20
N VAL A 72 3.69 6.22 -2.49
CA VAL A 72 4.74 6.18 -3.52
C VAL A 72 5.39 7.56 -3.66
N TYR A 73 4.59 8.63 -3.69
CA TYR A 73 5.07 10.00 -3.76
C TYR A 73 6.01 10.34 -2.60
N ARG A 74 5.60 10.06 -1.35
CA ARG A 74 6.44 10.30 -0.18
C ARG A 74 7.75 9.51 -0.23
N LYS A 75 7.67 8.23 -0.59
CA LYS A 75 8.87 7.39 -0.73
C LYS A 75 9.86 7.96 -1.75
N ASP A 76 9.39 8.58 -2.83
CA ASP A 76 10.25 9.13 -3.88
C ASP A 76 10.77 10.55 -3.58
N VAL A 77 10.05 11.34 -2.77
CA VAL A 77 10.39 12.74 -2.48
C VAL A 77 11.11 12.92 -1.14
N ASP A 78 10.75 12.15 -0.12
CA ASP A 78 11.37 12.24 1.21
C ASP A 78 12.74 11.54 1.15
N ALA A 79 13.80 12.30 1.49
CA ALA A 79 15.20 11.87 1.45
C ALA A 79 15.67 11.17 2.73
#